data_AF-A0A9P7E1P7-F1
#
_entry.id   AF-A0A9P7E1P7-F1
#
_cell.length_a   1.000
_cell.length_b   1.000
_cell.length_c   1.000
_cell.angle_alpha   90.00
_cell.angle_beta   90.00
_cell.angle_gamma   90.00
#
_symmetry.space_group_name_H-M   'P 1'
#
loop_
_entity.id
_entity.type
_entity.pdbx_description
1 polymer ?
#
loop_
_entity_poly.entity_id
_entity_poly.type
_entity_poly.pdbx_seq_one_letter_code
_entity_poly.pdbx_strand_id
1 'polypeptide(L)'
;YITDKHSKVGDGTNFTRTFWNNAALHMAAGPVPEGAPKTADSCQSKWSHLRKVFKVVNKLSNASGVLYDFKKGANIDDEGETMWMDYISVCIKNPNAKAFKNKGWLHFEKLQGVI
;
A
#
# COMPACT_ATOMS: atom_id res chain seq x y z
N TYR A 1 -14.49 2.03 -3.48
CA TYR A 1 -15.18 1.88 -2.18
C TYR A 1 -14.52 2.68 -1.06
N ILE A 2 -13.34 2.28 -0.55
CA ILE A 2 -12.75 2.93 0.65
C ILE A 2 -12.52 4.43 0.45
N THR A 3 -11.91 4.85 -0.66
CA THR A 3 -11.69 6.28 -0.98
C THR A 3 -12.97 7.12 -0.96
N ASP A 4 -14.12 6.55 -1.32
CA ASP A 4 -15.42 7.24 -1.33
C ASP A 4 -16.12 7.23 0.04
N LYS A 5 -15.91 6.18 0.84
CA LYS A 5 -16.66 5.95 2.07
C LYS A 5 -15.90 6.27 3.36
N HIS A 6 -14.57 6.38 3.34
CA HIS A 6 -13.74 6.51 4.54
C HIS A 6 -14.10 7.71 5.42
N SER A 7 -14.41 8.88 4.82
CA SER A 7 -14.79 10.10 5.53
C SER A 7 -16.08 9.98 6.34
N LYS A 8 -16.92 8.97 6.05
CA LYS A 8 -18.20 8.73 6.72
C LYS A 8 -18.09 7.79 7.93
N VAL A 9 -16.90 7.27 8.24
CA VAL A 9 -16.72 6.13 9.17
C VAL A 9 -15.74 6.47 10.31
N GLY A 10 -15.51 7.76 10.59
CA GLY A 10 -14.63 8.20 11.67
C GLY A 10 -13.15 8.13 11.28
N ASP A 11 -12.29 7.64 12.18
CA ASP A 11 -10.81 7.78 12.26
C ASP A 11 -9.98 7.20 11.09
N GLY A 12 -10.54 7.14 9.87
CA GLY A 12 -9.91 6.88 8.56
C GLY A 12 -9.31 5.49 8.36
N THR A 13 -9.08 4.76 9.45
CA THR A 13 -8.11 3.68 9.49
C THR A 13 -8.59 2.44 10.26
N ASN A 14 -9.61 2.59 11.12
CA ASN A 14 -10.23 1.52 11.91
C ASN A 14 -11.72 1.38 11.56
N PHE A 15 -12.02 0.69 10.48
CA PHE A 15 -13.39 0.51 10.01
C PHE A 15 -14.14 -0.60 10.75
N THR A 16 -15.44 -0.38 10.98
CA THR A 16 -16.32 -1.34 11.68
C THR A 16 -16.58 -2.60 10.85
N ARG A 17 -17.07 -3.67 11.50
CA ARG A 17 -17.48 -4.90 10.78
C ARG A 17 -18.55 -4.62 9.72
N THR A 18 -19.50 -3.74 10.01
CA THR A 18 -20.53 -3.30 9.05
C THR A 18 -19.92 -2.69 7.80
N PHE A 19 -18.89 -1.85 7.96
CA PHE A 19 -18.17 -1.28 6.82
C PHE A 19 -17.54 -2.36 5.94
N TRP A 20 -16.89 -3.35 6.56
CA TRP A 20 -16.23 -4.45 5.83
C TRP A 20 -17.24 -5.38 5.14
N ASN A 21 -18.39 -5.64 5.75
CA ASN A 21 -19.49 -6.35 5.11
C ASN A 21 -19.97 -5.61 3.85
N ASN A 22 -20.18 -4.30 3.95
CA ASN A 22 -20.59 -3.47 2.81
C ASN A 22 -19.49 -3.40 1.73
N ALA A 23 -18.22 -3.37 2.12
CA ALA A 23 -17.09 -3.45 1.19
C ALA A 23 -17.08 -4.78 0.43
N ALA A 24 -17.31 -5.91 1.13
CA ALA A 24 -17.40 -7.23 0.54
C ALA A 24 -18.58 -7.34 -0.46
N LEU A 25 -19.75 -6.83 -0.09
CA LEU A 25 -20.92 -6.76 -0.98
C LEU A 25 -20.63 -5.93 -2.23
N HIS A 26 -19.97 -4.77 -2.08
CA HIS A 26 -19.58 -3.93 -3.20
C HIS A 26 -18.57 -4.63 -4.14
N MET A 27 -17.63 -5.41 -3.59
CA MET A 27 -16.68 -6.20 -4.39
C MET A 27 -17.37 -7.35 -5.11
N ALA A 28 -18.35 -8.00 -4.48
CA ALA A 28 -19.10 -9.11 -5.08
C ALA A 28 -20.06 -8.65 -6.20
N ALA A 29 -20.51 -7.39 -6.17
CA ALA A 29 -21.34 -6.79 -7.21
C ALA A 29 -20.56 -6.39 -8.49
N GLY A 30 -19.22 -6.49 -8.47
CA GLY A 30 -18.36 -6.24 -9.64
C GLY A 30 -18.28 -7.43 -10.60
N PRO A 31 -17.45 -7.34 -11.66
CA PRO A 31 -17.16 -8.46 -12.55
C PRO A 31 -16.76 -9.70 -11.73
N VAL A 32 -17.34 -10.86 -12.07
CA VAL A 32 -17.24 -12.11 -11.31
C VAL A 32 -15.80 -12.29 -10.83
N PRO A 33 -15.54 -12.26 -9.50
CA PRO A 33 -14.19 -12.44 -9.01
C PRO A 33 -13.72 -13.83 -9.41
N GLU A 34 -12.70 -13.91 -10.25
CA GLU A 34 -12.02 -15.17 -10.50
C GLU A 34 -11.41 -15.65 -9.17
N GLY A 35 -11.86 -16.81 -8.69
CA GLY A 35 -11.40 -17.42 -7.43
C GLY A 35 -12.34 -17.27 -6.24
N ALA A 36 -11.77 -17.32 -5.02
CA ALA A 36 -12.52 -17.43 -3.77
C ALA A 36 -13.38 -16.19 -3.46
N PRO A 37 -14.56 -16.37 -2.80
CA PRO A 37 -15.43 -15.27 -2.40
C PRO A 37 -14.70 -14.18 -1.60
N LYS A 38 -14.96 -12.91 -1.94
CA LYS A 38 -14.43 -11.78 -1.17
C LYS A 38 -15.27 -11.61 0.09
N THR A 39 -14.72 -12.02 1.23
CA THR A 39 -15.33 -11.84 2.55
C THR A 39 -14.91 -10.51 3.18
N ALA A 40 -15.66 -10.05 4.20
CA ALA A 40 -15.30 -8.90 5.02
C ALA A 40 -13.86 -9.00 5.57
N ASP A 41 -13.50 -10.18 6.08
CA ASP A 41 -12.15 -10.45 6.62
C ASP A 41 -11.07 -10.37 5.53
N SER A 42 -11.36 -10.83 4.32
CA SER A 42 -10.44 -10.70 3.18
C SER A 42 -10.22 -9.24 2.78
N CYS A 43 -11.28 -8.42 2.81
CA CYS A 43 -11.19 -6.98 2.54
C CYS A 43 -10.38 -6.26 3.62
N GLN A 44 -10.64 -6.57 4.89
CA GLN A 44 -9.91 -6.00 6.03
C GLN A 44 -8.43 -6.40 6.01
N SER A 45 -8.13 -7.67 5.71
CA SER A 45 -6.75 -8.17 5.60
C SER A 45 -6.00 -7.49 4.46
N LYS A 46 -6.66 -7.32 3.31
CA LYS A 46 -6.08 -6.59 2.17
C LYS A 46 -5.81 -5.14 2.51
N TRP A 47 -6.74 -4.45 3.18
CA TRP A 47 -6.55 -3.08 3.64
C TRP A 47 -5.37 -2.94 4.61
N SER A 48 -5.29 -3.84 5.59
CA SER A 48 -4.17 -3.89 6.54
C SER A 48 -2.83 -4.06 5.82
N HIS A 49 -2.77 -4.92 4.80
CA HIS A 49 -1.58 -5.07 3.98
C HIS A 49 -1.26 -3.80 3.17
N LEU A 50 -2.25 -3.18 2.51
CA LEU A 50 -2.06 -1.93 1.77
C LEU A 50 -1.52 -0.80 2.67
N ARG A 51 -2.00 -0.69 3.92
CA ARG A 51 -1.45 0.27 4.90
C ARG A 51 0.01 -0.01 5.28
N LYS A 52 0.38 -1.28 5.43
CA LYS A 52 1.78 -1.66 5.68
C LYS A 52 2.67 -1.24 4.51
N VAL A 53 2.21 -1.48 3.28
CA VAL A 53 2.92 -1.05 2.06
C VAL A 53 3.00 0.48 1.97
N PHE A 54 1.92 1.20 2.29
CA PHE A 54 1.93 2.67 2.34
C PHE A 54 3.02 3.20 3.26
N LYS A 55 3.14 2.66 4.48
CA LYS A 55 4.19 3.08 5.41
C LYS A 55 5.59 2.86 4.87
N VAL A 56 5.83 1.77 4.13
CA VAL A 56 7.10 1.49 3.47
C VAL A 56 7.40 2.54 2.40
N VAL A 57 6.46 2.74 1.48
CA VAL A 57 6.61 3.66 0.35
C VAL A 57 6.71 5.11 0.82
N ASN A 58 5.93 5.51 1.82
CA ASN A 58 5.99 6.84 2.42
C ASN A 58 7.34 7.08 3.10
N LYS A 59 7.92 6.05 3.75
CA LYS A 59 9.26 6.18 4.33
C LYS A 59 10.32 6.32 3.24
N LEU A 60 10.20 5.56 2.15
CA LEU A 60 11.11 5.67 0.99
C LEU A 60 11.04 7.05 0.34
N SER A 61 9.84 7.58 0.10
CA SER A 61 9.66 8.86 -0.59
C SER A 61 10.09 10.07 0.24
N ASN A 62 10.11 9.96 1.57
CA ASN A 62 10.52 11.03 2.48
C ASN A 62 11.95 10.87 3.01
N ALA A 63 12.64 9.79 2.67
CA ALA A 63 14.01 9.58 3.11
C ALA A 63 14.98 10.32 2.19
N SER A 64 16.02 10.92 2.78
CA SER A 64 17.04 11.63 2.02
C SER A 64 17.88 10.65 1.19
N GLY A 65 18.49 11.15 0.11
CA GLY A 65 19.47 10.42 -0.68
C GLY A 65 18.92 9.49 -1.76
N VAL A 66 17.60 9.29 -1.84
CA VAL A 66 16.97 8.52 -2.94
C VAL A 66 15.75 9.26 -3.46
N LEU A 67 15.71 9.47 -4.78
CA LEU A 67 14.50 9.95 -5.46
C LEU A 67 13.59 8.75 -5.72
N TYR A 68 12.46 8.71 -5.04
CA TYR A 68 11.47 7.66 -5.24
C TYR A 68 10.32 8.15 -6.13
N ASP A 69 10.14 7.52 -7.28
CA ASP A 69 9.02 7.76 -8.19
C ASP A 69 7.89 6.75 -7.92
N PHE A 70 6.65 7.21 -7.71
CA PHE A 70 5.53 6.32 -7.39
C PHE A 70 5.09 5.40 -8.54
N LYS A 71 5.59 5.59 -9.77
CA LYS A 71 5.35 4.73 -10.94
C LYS A 71 6.53 3.81 -11.19
N LYS A 72 7.76 4.31 -11.10
CA LYS A 72 9.00 3.60 -11.48
C LYS A 72 9.80 3.02 -10.30
N GLY A 73 9.54 3.47 -9.08
CA GLY A 73 10.32 3.13 -7.89
C GLY A 73 11.54 4.04 -7.72
N ALA A 74 12.58 3.55 -7.05
CA ALA A 74 13.85 4.25 -6.86
C ALA A 74 14.75 4.24 -8.13
N ASN A 75 14.42 3.41 -9.13
CA ASN A 75 15.12 3.34 -10.42
C ASN A 75 16.65 3.13 -10.26
N ILE A 76 17.01 2.13 -9.47
CA ILE A 76 18.40 1.74 -9.18
C ILE A 76 18.84 0.68 -10.20
N ASP A 77 19.96 0.93 -10.86
CA ASP A 77 20.65 0.01 -11.76
C ASP A 77 21.37 -1.11 -10.99
N ASP A 78 22.16 -1.92 -11.70
CA ASP A 78 22.87 -3.05 -11.09
C ASP A 78 24.09 -2.56 -10.28
N GLU A 79 24.73 -1.48 -10.73
CA GLU A 79 25.84 -0.82 -10.05
C GLU A 79 25.43 -0.26 -8.67
N GLY A 80 24.18 0.21 -8.56
CA GLY A 80 23.61 0.73 -7.32
C GLY A 80 23.04 -0.32 -6.35
N GLU A 81 23.08 -1.62 -6.66
CA GLU A 81 22.45 -2.66 -5.81
C GLU A 81 23.01 -2.69 -4.38
N THR A 82 24.33 -2.58 -4.22
CA THR A 82 24.96 -2.55 -2.89
C THR A 82 24.52 -1.33 -2.09
N MET A 83 24.52 -0.15 -2.74
CA MET A 83 24.05 1.09 -2.12
C MET A 83 22.58 1.00 -1.72
N TRP A 84 21.74 0.38 -2.55
CA TRP A 84 20.34 0.15 -2.24
C TRP A 84 20.16 -0.77 -1.03
N MET A 85 20.90 -1.86 -0.95
CA MET A 85 20.84 -2.79 0.19
C MET A 85 21.29 -2.12 1.49
N ASP A 86 22.37 -1.34 1.45
CA ASP A 86 22.84 -0.56 2.59
C ASP A 86 21.84 0.51 3.00
N TYR A 87 21.24 1.18 2.02
CA TYR A 87 20.18 2.16 2.27
C TYR A 87 18.95 1.55 2.94
N ILE A 88 18.51 0.38 2.47
CA ILE A 88 17.39 -0.35 3.09
C ILE A 88 17.74 -0.77 4.52
N SER A 89 18.95 -1.26 4.74
CA SER A 89 19.47 -1.69 6.04
C SER A 89 19.57 -0.52 7.05
N VAL A 90 20.21 0.57 6.64
CA VAL A 90 20.64 1.66 7.54
C VAL A 90 19.58 2.75 7.65
N CYS A 91 19.05 3.22 6.52
CA CYS A 91 18.15 4.38 6.47
C CYS A 91 16.69 3.95 6.63
N ILE A 92 16.26 2.95 5.87
CA ILE A 92 14.85 2.54 5.84
C ILE A 92 14.51 1.55 6.95
N LYS A 93 15.45 0.70 7.38
CA LYS A 93 15.28 -0.30 8.45
C LYS A 93 13.98 -1.12 8.28
N ASN A 94 13.63 -1.44 7.03
CA ASN A 94 12.45 -2.23 6.70
C ASN A 94 12.74 -3.13 5.49
N PRO A 95 12.94 -4.44 5.68
CA PRO A 95 13.30 -5.37 4.60
C PRO A 95 12.28 -5.40 3.45
N ASN A 96 11.00 -5.12 3.72
CA ASN A 96 9.95 -5.11 2.69
C ASN A 96 10.16 -4.00 1.65
N ALA A 97 10.96 -2.98 1.98
CA ALA A 97 11.31 -1.90 1.06
C ALA A 97 12.11 -2.39 -0.15
N LYS A 98 12.85 -3.51 -0.04
CA LYS A 98 13.65 -4.07 -1.14
C LYS A 98 12.82 -4.31 -2.41
N ALA A 99 11.56 -4.70 -2.25
CA ALA A 99 10.64 -4.97 -3.36
C ALA A 99 10.29 -3.71 -4.19
N PHE A 100 10.62 -2.52 -3.70
CA PHE A 100 10.28 -1.24 -4.32
C PHE A 100 11.47 -0.56 -5.03
N LYS A 101 12.59 -1.29 -5.22
CA LYS A 101 13.78 -0.79 -5.96
C LYS A 101 13.40 -0.21 -7.32
N ASN A 102 12.84 -1.04 -8.19
CA ASN A 102 12.42 -0.68 -9.56
C ASN A 102 10.93 -0.93 -9.75
N LYS A 103 10.17 -0.77 -8.68
CA LYS A 103 8.73 -0.97 -8.66
C LYS A 103 8.08 0.18 -7.91
N GLY A 104 7.37 1.02 -8.64
CA GLY A 104 6.50 2.02 -8.05
C GLY A 104 5.27 1.39 -7.40
N TRP A 105 4.49 2.23 -6.74
CA TRP A 105 3.22 1.83 -6.15
C TRP A 105 2.13 2.87 -6.43
N LEU A 106 1.41 2.64 -7.52
CA LEU A 106 0.33 3.52 -8.03
C LEU A 106 -0.83 3.76 -7.06
N HIS A 107 -0.93 2.97 -5.99
CA HIS A 107 -1.95 3.15 -4.97
C HIS A 107 -1.57 4.22 -3.93
N PHE A 108 -0.34 4.75 -3.97
CA PHE A 108 0.17 5.68 -2.97
C PHE A 108 -0.72 6.91 -2.81
N GLU A 109 -0.96 7.67 -3.88
CA GLU A 109 -1.79 8.89 -3.85
C GLU A 109 -3.21 8.61 -3.35
N LYS A 110 -3.78 7.47 -3.78
CA LYS A 110 -5.13 7.05 -3.35
C LYS A 110 -5.20 6.72 -1.87
N LEU A 111 -4.13 6.19 -1.29
CA LEU A 111 -4.07 5.89 0.15
C LEU A 111 -3.66 7.09 0.99
N GLN A 112 -2.85 8.00 0.44
CA GLN A 112 -2.48 9.26 1.09
C GLN A 112 -3.72 10.14 1.35
N GLY A 113 -4.70 10.11 0.45
CA GLY A 113 -5.99 10.81 0.67
C GLY A 113 -6.94 10.13 1.66
N VAL A 114 -6.53 9.01 2.29
CA VAL A 114 -7.39 8.21 3.19
C VAL A 114 -6.75 8.00 4.57
N ILE A 115 -5.42 7.88 4.62
CA ILE A 115 -4.60 7.63 5.83
C ILE A 115 -4.10 8.97 6.39
#